data_AF-A0A542VUK2-F1
#
_entry.id   AF-A0A542VUK2-F1
#
_cell.length_a   1.000
_cell.length_b   1.000
_cell.length_c   1.000
_cell.angle_alpha   90.00
_cell.angle_beta   90.00
_cell.angle_gamma   90.00
#
_symmetry.space_group_name_H-M   'P 1'
#
loop_
_entity.id
_entity.type
_entity.pdbx_description
1 polymer ?
#
loop_
_entity_poly.entity_id
_entity_poly.type
_entity_poly.pdbx_seq_one_letter_code
_entity_poly.pdbx_strand_id
1 'polypeptide(L)'
;MAATNFNLRLDKALRDRAFPVFERYGLSAAQAFKLFLNQVAETKTIPLSFDYAKDEPNAITQKAMLEALRRTDFSEALSPAETLKVLQENLDA
;
A
#
# COMPACT_ATOMS: atom_id res chain seq x y z
N MET A 1 -27.07 -11.43 -4.56
CA MET A 1 -25.67 -11.00 -4.77
C MET A 1 -25.05 -11.91 -5.82
N ALA A 2 -24.46 -11.35 -6.88
CA ALA A 2 -23.75 -12.16 -7.88
C ALA A 2 -22.44 -12.68 -7.27
N ALA A 3 -22.23 -13.99 -7.30
CA ALA A 3 -20.97 -14.60 -6.86
C ALA A 3 -20.00 -14.60 -8.05
N THR A 4 -18.85 -13.94 -7.89
CA THR A 4 -17.78 -13.94 -8.88
C THR A 4 -16.66 -14.86 -8.41
N ASN A 5 -16.13 -15.67 -9.33
CA ASN A 5 -15.00 -16.56 -9.04
C ASN A 5 -13.68 -15.80 -9.14
N PHE A 6 -12.82 -15.97 -8.14
CA PHE A 6 -11.46 -15.43 -8.12
C PHE A 6 -10.45 -16.59 -8.11
N ASN A 7 -9.63 -16.69 -9.15
CA ASN A 7 -8.61 -17.72 -9.27
C ASN A 7 -7.24 -17.13 -8.90
N LEU A 8 -6.61 -17.65 -7.85
CA LEU A 8 -5.31 -17.21 -7.38
C LEU A 8 -4.26 -18.28 -7.68
N ARG A 9 -3.23 -17.92 -8.47
CA ARG A 9 -2.04 -18.74 -8.64
C ARG A 9 -1.11 -18.54 -7.44
N LEU A 10 -0.68 -19.65 -6.83
CA LEU A 10 0.21 -19.66 -5.67
C LEU A 10 1.37 -20.61 -5.96
N ASP A 11 2.56 -20.23 -5.51
CA ASP A 11 3.69 -21.13 -5.49
C ASP A 11 3.41 -22.33 -4.57
N LYS A 12 3.92 -23.51 -4.95
CA LYS A 12 3.68 -24.75 -4.22
C LYS A 12 4.27 -24.68 -2.81
N ALA A 13 5.49 -24.17 -2.64
CA ALA A 13 6.12 -24.06 -1.33
C ALA A 13 5.43 -23.02 -0.43
N LEU A 14 4.80 -22.00 -1.02
CA LEU A 14 3.97 -21.06 -0.25
C LEU A 14 2.68 -21.73 0.23
N ARG A 15 1.99 -22.46 -0.65
CA ARG A 15 0.77 -23.22 -0.30
C ARG A 15 1.05 -24.19 0.85
N ASP A 16 2.09 -25.01 0.71
CA ASP A 16 2.39 -26.10 1.64
C ASP A 16 2.76 -25.57 3.04
N ARG A 17 3.27 -24.34 3.14
CA ARG A 17 3.54 -23.66 4.42
C ARG A 17 2.33 -22.94 5.01
N ALA A 18 1.50 -22.31 4.18
CA ALA A 18 0.41 -21.46 4.64
C ALA A 18 -0.87 -22.25 5.00
N PHE A 19 -1.20 -23.30 4.23
CA PHE A 19 -2.46 -24.02 4.39
C PHE A 19 -2.58 -24.72 5.74
N PRO A 20 -1.53 -25.40 6.27
CA PRO A 20 -1.58 -25.99 7.60
C PRO A 20 -1.81 -24.97 8.72
N VAL A 21 -1.41 -23.71 8.53
CA VAL A 21 -1.66 -22.64 9.52
C VAL A 21 -3.16 -22.34 9.57
N PHE A 22 -3.81 -22.17 8.43
CA PHE A 22 -5.26 -21.94 8.40
C PHE A 22 -6.05 -23.12 8.96
N GLU A 23 -5.63 -24.35 8.65
CA GLU A 23 -6.25 -25.57 9.17
C GLU A 23 -6.17 -25.68 10.70
N ARG A 24 -5.06 -25.23 11.32
CA ARG A 24 -4.95 -25.16 12.78
C ARG A 24 -5.98 -24.22 13.41
N TYR A 25 -6.42 -23.20 12.69
CA TYR A 25 -7.50 -22.30 13.11
C TYR A 25 -8.88 -22.80 12.69
N GLY A 26 -8.99 -23.99 12.08
CA GLY A 26 -10.25 -24.54 11.57
C GLY A 26 -10.78 -23.81 10.33
N LEU A 27 -9.91 -23.10 9.61
CA LEU A 27 -10.26 -22.30 8.44
C LEU A 27 -9.71 -22.94 7.16
N SER A 28 -10.52 -22.97 6.11
CA SER A 28 -10.01 -23.20 4.75
C SER A 28 -9.28 -21.96 4.22
N ALA A 29 -8.33 -22.16 3.31
CA ALA A 29 -7.62 -21.05 2.66
C ALA A 29 -8.57 -20.07 1.97
N ALA A 30 -9.67 -20.55 1.39
CA ALA A 30 -10.68 -19.70 0.76
C ALA A 30 -11.43 -18.83 1.79
N GLN A 31 -11.74 -19.37 2.97
CA GLN A 31 -12.35 -18.60 4.06
C GLN A 31 -11.38 -17.54 4.60
N ALA A 32 -10.13 -17.92 4.86
CA ALA A 32 -9.10 -16.98 5.31
C ALA A 32 -8.90 -15.82 4.31
N PHE A 33 -8.85 -16.13 3.01
CA PHE A 33 -8.73 -15.10 1.98
C PHE A 33 -9.97 -14.19 1.88
N LYS A 34 -11.17 -14.74 2.05
CA LYS A 34 -12.40 -13.92 2.14
C LYS A 34 -12.37 -12.98 3.34
N LEU A 35 -11.93 -13.44 4.51
CA LEU A 35 -11.78 -12.60 5.70
C LEU A 35 -10.75 -11.48 5.45
N PHE A 36 -9.63 -11.79 4.81
CA PHE A 36 -8.66 -10.78 4.39
C PHE A 36 -9.29 -9.71 3.49
N LEU A 37 -10.03 -10.10 2.45
CA LEU A 37 -10.69 -9.15 1.56
C LEU A 37 -11.75 -8.30 2.28
N ASN A 38 -12.53 -8.90 3.19
CA ASN A 38 -13.49 -8.16 4.00
C ASN A 38 -12.79 -7.13 4.88
N GLN A 39 -11.70 -7.50 5.55
CA GLN A 39 -10.93 -6.58 6.38
C GLN A 39 -10.39 -5.40 5.55
N VAL A 40 -9.87 -5.65 4.35
CA VAL A 40 -9.41 -4.59 3.44
C VAL A 40 -10.57 -3.68 3.01
N ALA A 41 -11.72 -4.27 2.69
CA ALA A 41 -12.89 -3.53 2.24
C ALA A 41 -13.49 -2.64 3.35
N GLU A 42 -13.52 -3.14 4.59
CA GLU A 42 -14.06 -2.45 5.76
C GLU A 42 -13.11 -1.37 6.27
N THR A 43 -11.82 -1.68 6.42
CA THR A 43 -10.84 -0.73 7.00
C THR A 43 -10.25 0.22 5.99
N LYS A 44 -10.42 -0.04 4.69
CA LYS A 44 -9.72 0.68 3.60
C LYS A 44 -8.18 0.64 3.72
N THR A 45 -7.65 -0.30 4.50
CA THR A 45 -6.21 -0.49 4.71
C THR A 45 -5.84 -1.94 4.46
N ILE A 46 -4.58 -2.21 4.10
CA ILE A 46 -4.09 -3.58 3.97
C ILE A 46 -3.62 -4.03 5.36
N PRO A 47 -4.25 -5.07 5.97
CA PRO A 47 -3.97 -5.51 7.34
C PRO A 47 -2.73 -6.42 7.40
N LEU A 48 -1.66 -6.04 6.71
CA LEU A 48 -0.37 -6.70 6.75
C LEU A 48 0.62 -5.72 7.36
N SER A 49 1.52 -6.23 8.20
CA SER A 49 2.66 -5.42 8.62
C SER A 49 3.62 -5.27 7.44
N PHE A 50 3.79 -4.04 6.98
CA PHE A 50 4.83 -3.64 6.03
C PHE A 50 6.11 -3.17 6.75
N ASP A 51 6.37 -3.67 7.96
CA ASP A 51 7.56 -3.28 8.74
C ASP A 51 8.87 -3.52 7.97
N TYR A 52 8.88 -4.46 7.02
CA TYR A 52 10.03 -4.75 6.15
C TYR A 52 10.33 -3.64 5.12
N ALA A 53 9.38 -2.75 4.86
CA ALA A 53 9.50 -1.66 3.88
C ALA A 53 9.45 -0.27 4.54
N LYS A 54 9.60 -0.20 5.88
CA LYS A 54 9.63 1.08 6.61
C LYS A 54 10.70 2.03 6.08
N ASP A 55 11.84 1.48 5.68
CA ASP A 55 13.00 2.24 5.21
C ASP A 55 13.14 2.25 3.68
N GLU A 56 12.29 1.51 2.96
CA GLU A 56 12.30 1.41 1.49
C GLU A 56 10.95 1.88 0.91
N PRO A 57 10.81 3.19 0.64
CA PRO A 57 9.65 3.71 -0.07
C PRO A 57 9.49 3.03 -1.42
N ASN A 58 8.30 3.06 -2.01
CA ASN A 58 8.13 2.56 -3.38
C ASN A 58 9.00 3.37 -4.37
N ALA A 59 9.27 2.80 -5.55
CA ALA A 59 10.17 3.40 -6.54
C ALA A 59 9.78 4.83 -6.95
N ILE A 60 8.47 5.15 -6.96
CA ILE A 60 7.98 6.49 -7.30
C ILE A 60 8.37 7.47 -6.19
N THR A 61 8.11 7.11 -4.92
CA THR A 61 8.47 7.92 -3.75
C THR A 61 9.98 8.11 -3.64
N GLN A 62 10.78 7.06 -3.86
CA GLN A 62 12.25 7.17 -3.87
C GLN A 62 12.73 8.17 -4.93
N LYS A 63 12.17 8.11 -6.14
CA LYS A 63 12.51 9.05 -7.22
C LYS A 63 12.16 10.49 -6.84
N ALA A 64 10.96 10.73 -6.31
CA ALA A 64 10.53 12.06 -5.87
C ALA A 64 11.44 12.63 -4.76
N MET A 65 11.88 11.79 -3.81
CA MET A 65 12.81 12.20 -2.77
C MET A 65 14.19 12.56 -3.33
N LEU A 66 14.71 11.78 -4.29
CA LEU A 66 15.98 12.09 -4.97
C LEU A 66 15.90 13.37 -5.80
N GLU A 67 14.78 13.61 -6.47
CA GLU A 67 14.53 14.86 -7.19
C GLU A 67 14.48 16.05 -6.23
N ALA A 68 13.77 15.93 -5.10
CA ALA A 68 13.74 16.96 -4.07
C ALA A 68 15.13 17.26 -3.50
N LEU A 69 15.95 16.25 -3.20
CA LEU A 69 17.33 16.44 -2.70
C LEU A 69 18.27 17.12 -3.69
N ARG A 70 18.01 16.99 -5.00
CA ARG A 70 18.81 17.62 -6.07
C ARG A 70 18.34 19.02 -6.42
N ARG A 71 17.11 19.37 -6.03
CA ARG A 71 16.57 20.72 -6.21
C ARG A 71 17.23 21.66 -5.21
N THR A 72 17.74 22.78 -5.72
CA THR A 72 18.26 23.90 -4.93
C THR A 72 17.28 25.08 -4.90
N ASP A 73 16.11 24.93 -5.53
CA ASP A 73 15.07 25.94 -5.73
C ASP A 73 13.86 25.70 -4.80
N PHE A 74 14.12 25.42 -3.53
CA PHE A 74 13.05 25.34 -2.54
C PHE A 74 12.39 26.71 -2.38
N SER A 75 11.05 26.78 -2.54
CA SER A 75 10.32 27.98 -2.17
C SER A 75 10.30 28.09 -0.65
N GLU A 76 10.97 29.10 -0.09
CA GLU A 76 10.80 29.49 1.31
C GLU A 76 9.42 30.15 1.48
N ALA A 77 8.36 29.34 1.53
CA ALA A 77 7.07 29.82 1.99
C ALA A 77 7.09 29.81 3.53
N LEU A 78 7.21 30.99 4.15
CA LEU A 78 7.27 31.13 5.61
C LEU A 78 5.89 30.99 6.28
N SER A 79 4.80 31.04 5.50
CA SER A 79 3.44 30.88 6.01
C SER A 79 2.60 29.86 5.22
N PRO A 80 1.63 29.17 5.87
CA PRO A 80 0.75 28.20 5.20
C PRO A 80 -0.04 28.77 4.01
N ALA A 81 -0.40 30.05 4.06
CA ALA A 81 -1.13 30.72 2.98
C ALA A 81 -0.26 30.95 1.73
N GLU A 82 1.02 31.29 1.92
CA GLU A 82 1.98 31.43 0.83
C GLU A 82 2.31 30.07 0.21
N THR A 83 2.39 29.01 1.02
CA THR A 83 2.61 27.64 0.52
C THR A 83 1.49 27.21 -0.43
N LEU A 84 0.22 27.47 -0.05
CA LEU A 84 -0.93 27.14 -0.91
C LEU A 84 -0.93 27.93 -2.21
N LYS A 85 -0.55 29.21 -2.16
CA LYS A 85 -0.46 30.06 -3.35
C LYS A 85 0.62 29.57 -4.32
N VAL A 86 1.81 29.25 -3.82
CA VAL A 86 2.92 28.72 -4.64
C VAL A 86 2.56 27.36 -5.23
N LEU A 87 1.85 26.50 -4.50
CA LEU A 87 1.40 25.21 -5.02
C LEU A 87 0.34 25.37 -6.13
N GLN A 88 -0.57 26.35 -6.01
CA GLN A 88 -1.54 26.67 -7.06
C GLN A 88 -0.87 27.21 -8.31
N GLU A 89 0.06 28.16 -8.17
CA GLU A 89 0.80 28.74 -9.30
C GLU A 89 1.65 27.70 -10.06
N ASN A 90 2.18 26.69 -9.36
CA ASN A 90 2.92 25.58 -9.99
C ASN A 90 2.02 24.49 -10.61
N LEU A 91 0.73 24.44 -10.27
CA LEU A 91 -0.23 23.51 -10.89
C LEU A 91 -0.80 24.06 -12.19
N ASP A 92 -0.84 25.38 -12.33
CA ASP A 92 -1.40 26.10 -13.48
C ASP A 92 -0.36 26.42 -14.58
N ALA A 93 0.91 26.02 -14.39
CA ALA A 93 2.04 26.23 -15.31
C ALA A 93 2.41 24.95 -16.09
#